data_AF-A0A965X5I4-F1
#
_entry.id   AF-A0A965X5I4-F1
#
_cell.length_a   1.000
_cell.length_b   1.000
_cell.length_c   1.000
_cell.angle_alpha   90.00
_cell.angle_beta   90.00
_cell.angle_gamma   90.00
#
_symmetry.space_group_name_H-M   'P 1'
#
loop_
_entity.id
_entity.type
_entity.pdbx_description
1 polymer ?
#
loop_
_entity_poly.entity_id
_entity_poly.type
_entity_poly.pdbx_seq_one_letter_code
_entity_poly.pdbx_strand_id
1 'polypeptide(L)'
;YVAVQDGALLYPDLVKLQLRMDTGEVVGMEAGNYLMNHHKRSSLTPTLTPEQALARVSDRLKPGTPRLCVIPYRDAEQLCYEVGGTYQDNQYLVYIDALTGEVTEILQILQTTDGVMSA
;
A
#
# COMPACT_ATOMS: atom_id res chain seq x y z
N TYR A 1 -2.26 -3.96 10.83
CA TYR A 1 -2.95 -5.07 10.15
C TYR A 1 -3.77 -4.51 9.01
N VAL A 2 -3.79 -5.19 7.87
CA VAL A 2 -4.57 -4.81 6.69
C VAL A 2 -5.39 -6.02 6.23
N ALA A 3 -6.67 -5.82 5.89
CA ALA A 3 -7.49 -6.92 5.40
C ALA A 3 -7.02 -7.37 4.02
N VAL A 4 -7.15 -8.67 3.74
CA VAL A 4 -6.80 -9.26 2.44
C VAL A 4 -8.04 -9.92 1.85
N GLN A 5 -8.37 -9.58 0.61
CA GLN A 5 -9.44 -10.21 -0.15
C GLN A 5 -8.94 -10.56 -1.54
N ASP A 6 -9.12 -11.81 -1.97
CA ASP A 6 -8.71 -12.29 -3.30
C ASP A 6 -7.21 -12.03 -3.64
N GLY A 7 -6.36 -11.93 -2.62
CA GLY A 7 -4.94 -11.59 -2.76
C GLY A 7 -4.62 -10.09 -2.81
N ALA A 8 -5.63 -9.21 -2.78
CA ALA A 8 -5.48 -7.77 -2.71
C ALA A 8 -5.47 -7.26 -1.25
N LEU A 9 -4.51 -6.38 -0.93
CA LEU A 9 -4.42 -5.68 0.36
C LEU A 9 -5.39 -4.50 0.40
N LEU A 10 -6.27 -4.44 1.39
CA LEU A 10 -7.32 -3.42 1.49
C LEU A 10 -6.90 -2.30 2.47
N TYR A 11 -6.22 -1.26 1.98
CA TYR A 11 -5.78 -0.14 2.81
C TYR A 11 -6.91 0.69 3.46
N PRO A 12 -8.12 0.82 2.87
CA PRO A 12 -9.26 1.43 3.58
C PRO A 12 -9.67 0.67 4.85
N ASP A 13 -9.24 -0.59 4.98
CA ASP A 13 -9.52 -1.47 6.12
C ASP A 13 -8.27 -1.60 7.03
N LEU A 14 -7.40 -0.58 7.04
CA LEU A 14 -6.19 -0.60 7.85
C LEU A 14 -6.52 -0.45 9.33
N VAL A 15 -5.93 -1.33 10.14
CA VAL A 15 -5.91 -1.26 11.61
C VAL A 15 -4.48 -1.00 12.07
N LYS A 16 -4.26 0.03 12.88
CA LYS A 16 -2.95 0.36 13.44
C LYS A 16 -2.92 0.01 14.92
N LEU A 17 -1.79 -0.49 15.38
CA LEU A 17 -1.54 -0.79 16.79
C LEU A 17 -0.35 0.04 17.25
N GLN A 18 -0.48 0.65 18.42
CA GLN A 18 0.61 1.33 19.11
C GLN A 18 1.08 0.42 20.25
N LEU A 19 2.37 0.14 20.24
CA LEU A 19 3.03 -0.76 21.18
C LEU A 19 4.08 0.01 21.96
N ARG A 20 4.23 -0.32 23.24
CA ARG A 20 5.39 0.11 24.01
C ARG A 20 6.64 -0.59 23.49
N MET A 21 7.69 0.19 23.21
CA MET A 21 8.94 -0.33 22.69
C MET A 21 9.68 -1.23 23.70
N ASP A 22 9.54 -0.95 24.99
CA ASP A 22 10.21 -1.65 26.08
C ASP A 22 9.48 -2.91 26.54
N THR A 23 8.15 -2.86 26.65
CA THR A 23 7.34 -3.97 27.18
C THR A 23 6.59 -4.77 26.12
N GLY A 24 6.44 -4.23 24.91
CA GLY A 24 5.59 -4.83 23.87
C GLY A 24 4.08 -4.77 24.18
N GLU A 25 3.68 -4.08 25.25
CA GLU A 25 2.27 -3.92 25.61
C GLU A 25 1.55 -3.02 24.60
N VAL A 26 0.30 -3.37 24.30
CA VAL A 26 -0.58 -2.56 23.47
C VAL A 26 -1.02 -1.34 24.27
N VAL A 27 -0.64 -0.15 23.81
CA VAL A 27 -1.03 1.13 24.40
C VAL A 27 -2.11 1.86 23.62
N GLY A 28 -2.34 1.46 22.36
CA GLY A 28 -3.36 2.07 21.52
C GLY A 28 -3.72 1.21 20.32
N MET A 29 -4.93 1.39 19.81
CA MET A 29 -5.41 0.78 18.59
C MET A 29 -6.29 1.76 17.82
N GLU A 30 -6.00 1.94 16.54
CA GLU A 30 -6.83 2.69 15.60
C GLU A 30 -7.47 1.69 14.64
N ALA A 31 -8.77 1.43 14.81
CA ALA A 31 -9.56 0.52 13.98
C ALA A 31 -10.79 1.21 13.36
N GLY A 32 -10.86 2.55 13.43
CA GLY A 32 -12.01 3.31 12.92
C GLY A 32 -12.24 3.11 11.42
N ASN A 33 -11.16 3.09 10.64
CA ASN A 33 -11.21 2.85 9.20
C ASN A 33 -11.80 1.48 8.88
N TYR A 34 -11.35 0.42 9.57
CA TYR A 34 -11.92 -0.91 9.42
C TYR A 34 -13.42 -0.92 9.78
N LEU A 35 -13.80 -0.33 10.92
CA LEU A 35 -15.20 -0.33 11.34
C LEU A 35 -16.14 0.40 10.36
N MET A 36 -15.67 1.48 9.76
CA MET A 36 -16.48 2.33 8.88
C MET A 36 -16.52 1.83 7.43
N ASN A 37 -15.41 1.30 6.92
CA ASN A 37 -15.24 1.02 5.49
C ASN A 37 -15.28 -0.47 5.16
N HIS A 38 -15.08 -1.37 6.13
CA HIS A 38 -14.93 -2.79 5.83
C HIS A 38 -16.22 -3.40 5.27
N HIS A 39 -16.14 -3.81 4.01
CA HIS A 39 -17.18 -4.54 3.32
C HIS A 39 -16.54 -5.45 2.27
N LYS A 40 -17.30 -6.46 1.82
CA LYS A 40 -16.85 -7.33 0.73
C LYS A 40 -16.87 -6.54 -0.57
N ARG A 41 -15.70 -6.37 -1.19
CA ARG A 41 -15.57 -5.62 -2.44
C ARG A 41 -15.89 -6.52 -3.62
N SER A 42 -16.71 -6.01 -4.53
CA SER A 42 -16.94 -6.62 -5.84
C SER A 42 -15.91 -6.07 -6.82
N SER A 43 -15.31 -6.95 -7.63
CA SER A 43 -14.38 -6.60 -8.73
C SER A 43 -12.95 -6.24 -8.31
N LEU A 44 -12.25 -7.17 -7.65
CA LEU A 44 -10.80 -7.09 -7.40
C LEU A 44 -9.96 -7.73 -8.51
N THR A 45 -10.50 -7.84 -9.72
CA THR A 45 -9.79 -8.48 -10.84
C THR A 45 -8.94 -7.45 -11.58
N PRO A 46 -7.61 -7.52 -11.49
CA PRO A 46 -6.74 -6.62 -12.25
C PRO A 46 -6.80 -6.97 -13.74
N THR A 47 -6.71 -5.95 -14.60
CA THR A 47 -6.58 -6.15 -16.06
C THR A 47 -5.11 -6.38 -16.44
N LEU A 48 -4.20 -5.76 -15.70
CA LEU A 48 -2.75 -5.87 -15.90
C LEU A 48 -2.17 -7.04 -15.11
N THR A 49 -1.12 -7.65 -15.66
CA THR A 49 -0.31 -8.59 -14.89
C THR A 49 0.68 -7.85 -13.98
N PRO A 50 1.17 -8.47 -12.89
CA PRO A 50 2.17 -7.85 -12.03
C PRO A 50 3.45 -7.46 -12.79
N GLU A 51 3.82 -8.22 -13.82
CA GLU A 51 4.98 -7.95 -14.68
C GLU A 51 4.77 -6.71 -15.57
N GLN A 52 3.56 -6.54 -16.11
CA GLN A 52 3.19 -5.35 -16.87
C GLN A 52 3.19 -4.10 -16.00
N ALA A 53 2.73 -4.20 -14.76
CA ALA A 53 2.83 -3.11 -13.79
C ALA A 53 4.30 -2.77 -13.50
N LEU A 54 5.16 -3.77 -13.32
CA LEU A 54 6.59 -3.56 -13.08
C LEU A 54 7.28 -2.83 -14.25
N ALA A 55 6.90 -3.13 -15.49
CA ALA A 55 7.41 -2.47 -16.69
C ALA A 55 6.99 -0.99 -16.81
N ARG A 56 6.00 -0.53 -16.03
CA ARG A 56 5.58 0.88 -15.97
C ARG A 56 6.40 1.70 -14.98
N VAL A 57 7.14 1.03 -14.08
CA VAL A 57 8.02 1.70 -13.12
C VAL A 57 9.26 2.23 -13.83
N SER A 58 9.79 3.35 -13.35
CA SER A 58 11.02 3.93 -13.92
C SER A 58 12.20 2.96 -13.80
N ASP A 59 12.98 2.81 -14.87
CA ASP A 59 14.22 2.01 -14.91
C ASP A 59 15.28 2.42 -13.87
N ARG A 60 15.14 3.63 -13.31
CA ARG A 60 16.04 4.16 -12.28
C ARG A 60 15.77 3.53 -10.91
N LEU A 61 14.53 3.12 -10.66
CA LEU A 61 14.16 2.47 -9.41
C LEU A 61 14.66 1.02 -9.48
N LYS A 62 15.17 0.48 -8.38
CA LYS A 62 15.30 -0.98 -8.23
C LYS A 62 13.98 -1.51 -7.67
N PRO A 63 13.06 -2.02 -8.50
CA PRO A 63 11.75 -2.46 -8.03
C PRO A 63 11.88 -3.76 -7.23
N GLY A 64 11.06 -3.86 -6.20
CA GLY A 64 10.77 -5.10 -5.48
C GLY A 64 9.57 -5.83 -6.07
N THR A 65 9.00 -6.74 -5.30
CA THR A 65 7.86 -7.54 -5.74
C THR A 65 6.58 -6.70 -5.77
N PRO A 66 5.86 -6.65 -6.91
CA PRO A 66 4.58 -5.97 -7.02
C PRO A 66 3.53 -6.71 -6.19
N ARG A 67 2.69 -5.97 -5.47
CA ARG A 67 1.56 -6.51 -4.70
C ARG A 67 0.27 -5.83 -5.11
N LEU A 68 -0.81 -6.60 -5.17
CA LEU A 68 -2.13 -6.04 -5.47
C LEU A 68 -2.70 -5.40 -4.21
N CYS A 69 -3.23 -4.19 -4.33
CA CYS A 69 -3.80 -3.44 -3.22
C CYS A 69 -4.96 -2.55 -3.67
N VAL A 70 -5.83 -2.20 -2.74
CA VAL A 70 -6.85 -1.18 -2.90
C VAL A 70 -6.45 -0.02 -2.03
N ILE A 71 -6.35 1.17 -2.63
CA ILE A 71 -6.06 2.41 -1.93
C ILE A 71 -7.28 3.33 -1.96
N PRO A 72 -7.52 4.12 -0.91
CA PRO A 72 -8.41 5.26 -1.01
C PRO A 72 -7.73 6.30 -1.92
N TYR A 73 -8.39 6.67 -3.01
CA TYR A 73 -7.91 7.66 -3.96
C TYR A 73 -9.00 8.70 -4.22
N ARG A 74 -8.78 9.92 -3.71
CA ARG A 74 -9.78 11.00 -3.68
C ARG A 74 -11.06 10.53 -2.96
N ASP A 75 -12.21 10.60 -3.63
CA ASP A 75 -13.52 10.22 -3.09
C ASP A 75 -13.90 8.74 -3.38
N ALA A 76 -12.99 7.95 -3.94
CA ALA A 76 -13.24 6.56 -4.34
C ALA A 76 -12.14 5.60 -3.91
N GLU A 77 -12.38 4.30 -4.07
CA GLU A 77 -11.36 3.25 -3.93
C GLU A 77 -10.80 2.90 -5.31
N GLN A 78 -9.49 2.67 -5.39
CA GLN A 78 -8.83 2.29 -6.63
C GLN A 78 -7.98 1.03 -6.44
N LEU A 79 -8.15 0.07 -7.37
CA LEU A 79 -7.35 -1.15 -7.42
C LEU A 79 -6.00 -0.83 -8.07
N CYS A 80 -4.92 -1.00 -7.33
CA CYS A 80 -3.57 -0.66 -7.74
C CYS A 80 -2.59 -1.79 -7.48
N TYR A 81 -1.50 -1.83 -8.24
CA TYR A 81 -0.28 -2.53 -7.88
C TYR A 81 0.63 -1.59 -7.09
N GLU A 82 0.98 -1.97 -5.86
CA GLU A 82 2.06 -1.32 -5.12
C GLU A 82 3.40 -1.96 -5.51
N VAL A 83 4.37 -1.12 -5.86
CA VAL A 83 5.75 -1.53 -6.13
C VAL A 83 6.67 -0.72 -5.24
N GLY A 84 7.17 -1.38 -4.20
CA GLY A 84 8.24 -0.81 -3.38
C GLY A 84 9.55 -0.90 -4.13
N GLY A 85 10.40 0.12 -4.05
CA GLY A 85 11.72 0.10 -4.66
C GLY A 85 12.69 1.07 -4.01
N THR A 86 13.95 0.99 -4.40
CA THR A 86 15.02 1.87 -3.88
C THR A 86 15.64 2.68 -5.00
N TYR A 87 15.90 3.96 -4.72
CA TYR A 87 16.61 4.87 -5.60
C TYR A 87 17.48 5.82 -4.76
N GLN A 88 18.79 5.86 -5.06
CA GLN A 88 19.76 6.72 -4.36
C GLN A 88 19.63 6.65 -2.82
N ASP A 89 19.65 5.43 -2.27
CA ASP A 89 19.50 5.13 -0.83
C ASP A 89 18.15 5.50 -0.19
N ASN A 90 17.23 6.07 -0.94
CA ASN A 90 15.86 6.34 -0.51
C ASN A 90 14.92 5.19 -0.91
N GLN A 91 13.96 4.89 -0.04
CA GLN A 91 12.89 3.95 -0.32
C GLN A 91 11.67 4.69 -0.89
N TYR A 92 11.09 4.13 -1.93
CA TYR A 92 9.89 4.64 -2.58
C TYR A 92 8.84 3.55 -2.66
N LEU A 93 7.57 3.96 -2.64
CA LEU A 93 6.43 3.11 -2.88
C LEU A 93 5.62 3.73 -4.03
N VAL A 94 5.55 3.01 -5.15
CA VAL A 94 4.86 3.47 -6.36
C VAL A 94 3.55 2.71 -6.49
N TYR A 95 2.44 3.42 -6.64
CA TYR A 95 1.12 2.85 -6.91
C TYR A 95 0.76 3.01 -8.37
N ILE A 96 0.38 1.92 -9.00
CA ILE A 96 0.06 1.84 -10.42
C ILE A 96 -1.36 1.31 -10.55
N ASP A 97 -2.23 2.02 -11.25
CA ASP A 97 -3.61 1.59 -11.47
C ASP A 97 -3.62 0.21 -12.17
N ALA A 98 -4.34 -0.76 -11.60
CA ALA A 98 -4.35 -2.15 -12.09
C ALA A 98 -5.26 -2.37 -13.32
N LEU A 99 -5.99 -1.34 -13.74
CA LEU A 99 -6.86 -1.31 -14.92
C LEU A 99 -6.22 -0.54 -16.08
N THR A 100 -5.70 0.67 -15.83
CA THR A 100 -5.14 1.56 -16.87
C THR A 100 -3.61 1.47 -17.00
N GLY A 101 -2.92 1.15 -15.90
CA GLY A 101 -1.46 1.11 -15.84
C GLY A 101 -0.82 2.46 -15.65
N GLU A 102 -1.62 3.48 -15.29
CA GLU A 102 -1.14 4.81 -14.96
C GLU A 102 -0.57 4.85 -13.54
N VAL A 103 0.52 5.59 -13.35
CA VAL A 103 1.07 5.82 -12.02
C VAL A 103 0.13 6.77 -11.29
N THR A 104 -0.46 6.27 -10.20
CA THR A 104 -1.47 6.98 -9.41
C THR A 104 -0.80 7.84 -8.36
N GLU A 105 0.16 7.27 -7.63
CA GLU A 105 0.83 7.95 -6.52
C GLU A 105 2.25 7.41 -6.33
N ILE A 106 3.15 8.27 -5.86
CA ILE A 106 4.52 7.91 -5.51
C ILE A 106 4.80 8.47 -4.12
N LEU A 107 5.03 7.59 -3.16
CA LEU A 107 5.37 7.96 -1.79
C LEU A 107 6.85 7.75 -1.54
N GLN A 108 7.49 8.68 -0.86
CA GLN A 108 8.84 8.49 -0.34
C GLN A 108 8.73 8.00 1.11
N ILE A 109 9.35 6.87 1.38
CA ILE A 109 9.42 6.32 2.73
C ILE A 109 10.57 6.98 3.46
N LEU A 110 10.25 7.78 4.48
CA LEU A 110 11.25 8.39 5.35
C LEU A 110 11.52 7.42 6.50
N GLN A 111 12.70 6.81 6.48
CA GLN A 111 13.18 6.06 7.65
C GLN A 111 13.73 7.05 8.67
N THR A 112 12.98 7.23 9.77
CA THR A 112 13.47 7.96 10.94
C THR A 112 13.88 6.96 12.01
N THR A 113 14.78 7.34 12.91
CA THR A 113 15.31 6.50 13.98
C THR A 113 14.22 5.94 14.93
N ASP A 114 13.01 6.51 14.90
CA ASP A 114 11.84 6.13 15.71
C ASP A 114 10.78 5.30 14.94
N GLY A 115 10.98 5.03 13.65
CA GLY A 115 10.06 4.22 12.85
C GLY A 115 9.92 4.68 11.39
N VAL A 116 9.26 3.83 10.61
CA VAL A 116 8.97 4.05 9.19
C VAL A 116 7.70 4.91 9.07
N MET A 117 7.84 6.13 8.55
CA MET A 117 6.70 7.00 8.19
C MET A 117 6.69 7.21 6.67
N SER A 118 5.54 6.99 6.04
CA SER A 118 5.27 7.35 4.65
C SER A 118 4.63 8.74 4.61
N ALA A 119 5.22 9.68 3.87
CA ALA A 119 4.77 11.06 3.70
C ALA A 119 4.54 11.39 2.22
#